data_AF-A0A970TM42-F1
#
_entry.id   AF-A0A970TM42-F1
#
_cell.length_a   1.000
_cell.length_b   1.000
_cell.length_c   1.000
_cell.angle_alpha   90.00
_cell.angle_beta   90.00
_cell.angle_gamma   90.00
#
_symmetry.space_group_name_H-M   'P 1'
#
loop_
_entity.id
_entity.type
_entity.pdbx_description
1 polymer ?
#
loop_
_entity_poly.entity_id
_entity_poly.type
_entity_poly.pdbx_seq_one_letter_code
_entity_poly.pdbx_strand_id
1 'polypeptide(L)'
;MGIITWIIFGGLAGWIASKITGHDQSMGIVANIIVGIVGALVGGFVMSLIGKTGVDGFNLVSFLVAVGGAVLLLAIFKGLRKR
;
A
#
# COMPACT_ATOMS: atom_id res chain seq x y z
N MET A 1 -9.12 -16.33 -2.24
CA MET A 1 -9.42 -14.88 -2.13
C MET A 1 -9.97 -14.41 -3.46
N GLY A 2 -11.18 -13.83 -3.48
CA GLY A 2 -11.74 -13.28 -4.72
C GLY A 2 -10.97 -12.01 -5.14
N ILE A 3 -10.77 -11.82 -6.44
CA ILE A 3 -10.08 -10.65 -7.02
C ILE A 3 -10.71 -9.33 -6.52
N ILE A 4 -12.03 -9.32 -6.34
CA ILE A 4 -12.80 -8.17 -5.84
C ILE A 4 -12.34 -7.74 -4.43
N THR A 5 -12.15 -8.71 -3.53
CA THR A 5 -11.71 -8.46 -2.16
C THR A 5 -10.34 -7.79 -2.13
N TRP A 6 -9.43 -8.24 -3.01
CA TRP A 6 -8.07 -7.70 -3.09
C TRP A 6 -8.05 -6.26 -3.63
N ILE A 7 -8.90 -5.95 -4.60
CA ILE A 7 -9.08 -4.59 -5.14
C ILE A 7 -9.61 -3.64 -4.06
N ILE A 8 -10.63 -4.06 -3.29
CA ILE A 8 -11.19 -3.23 -2.21
C ILE A 8 -10.14 -2.98 -1.12
N PHE A 9 -9.42 -4.02 -0.71
CA PHE A 9 -8.40 -3.93 0.33
C PHE A 9 -7.21 -3.06 -0.10
N GLY A 10 -6.73 -3.27 -1.33
CA GLY A 10 -5.66 -2.46 -1.92
C GLY A 10 -6.10 -1.00 -2.09
N GLY A 11 -7.30 -0.75 -2.60
CA GLY A 11 -7.86 0.58 -2.72
C GLY A 11 -7.94 1.33 -1.39
N LEU A 12 -8.44 0.66 -0.34
CA LEU A 12 -8.47 1.22 1.02
C LEU A 12 -7.07 1.49 1.56
N ALA A 13 -6.13 0.55 1.40
CA ALA A 13 -4.77 0.70 1.87
C ALA A 13 -4.05 1.87 1.19
N GLY A 14 -4.17 1.98 -0.13
CA GLY A 14 -3.59 3.08 -0.90
C GLY A 14 -4.22 4.43 -0.61
N TRP A 15 -5.54 4.48 -0.34
CA TRP A 15 -6.21 5.71 0.07
C TRP A 15 -5.77 6.20 1.46
N ILE A 16 -5.61 5.28 2.42
CA ILE A 16 -5.06 5.64 3.73
C ILE A 16 -3.63 6.14 3.58
N ALA A 17 -2.81 5.46 2.77
CA ALA A 17 -1.44 5.86 2.52
C ALA A 17 -1.33 7.24 1.82
N SER A 18 -2.23 7.55 0.88
CA SER A 18 -2.25 8.83 0.19
C SER A 18 -2.63 9.99 1.11
N LYS A 19 -3.56 9.77 2.05
CA LYS A 19 -3.82 10.77 3.12
C LYS A 19 -2.63 10.98 4.02
N ILE A 20 -1.99 9.91 4.50
CA ILE A 20 -0.83 10.00 5.39
C ILE A 20 0.32 10.77 4.72
N THR A 21 0.55 10.52 3.43
CA THR A 21 1.63 11.17 2.68
C THR A 21 1.25 12.53 2.08
N GLY A 22 -0.03 12.93 2.15
CA GLY A 22 -0.54 14.19 1.62
C GLY A 22 -0.68 14.22 0.08
N HIS A 23 -0.84 13.07 -0.57
CA HIS A 23 -1.09 12.95 -2.02
C HIS A 23 -2.58 12.84 -2.38
N ASP A 24 -3.48 12.85 -1.40
CA ASP A 24 -4.93 12.63 -1.55
C ASP A 24 -5.56 13.49 -2.66
N GLN A 25 -5.18 14.77 -2.77
CA GLN A 25 -5.70 15.68 -3.79
C GLN A 25 -5.29 15.33 -5.24
N SER A 26 -4.24 14.53 -5.42
CA SER A 26 -3.73 14.13 -6.74
C SER A 26 -4.03 12.67 -7.09
N MET A 27 -4.57 11.90 -6.13
CA MET A 27 -4.74 10.45 -6.24
C MET A 27 -6.21 10.06 -6.31
N GLY A 28 -6.67 9.72 -7.52
CA GLY A 28 -8.00 9.14 -7.72
C GLY A 28 -8.11 7.69 -7.22
N ILE A 29 -9.32 7.13 -7.27
CA ILE A 29 -9.61 5.75 -6.84
C ILE A 29 -8.69 4.72 -7.52
N VAL A 30 -8.46 4.86 -8.82
CA VAL A 30 -7.58 3.96 -9.59
C VAL A 30 -6.12 4.04 -9.11
N ALA A 31 -5.62 5.25 -8.84
CA ALA A 31 -4.26 5.43 -8.35
C ALA A 31 -4.07 4.84 -6.95
N ASN A 32 -5.07 5.00 -6.07
CA ASN A 32 -5.07 4.39 -4.74
C ASN A 32 -5.06 2.85 -4.82
N ILE A 33 -5.84 2.25 -5.71
CA ILE A 33 -5.84 0.79 -5.91
C ILE A 33 -4.46 0.30 -6.38
N ILE A 34 -3.88 0.96 -7.40
CA ILE A 34 -2.56 0.59 -7.93
C ILE A 34 -1.49 0.71 -6.84
N VAL A 35 -1.45 1.85 -6.14
CA VAL A 35 -0.47 2.11 -5.08
C VAL A 35 -0.66 1.13 -3.92
N GLY A 36 -1.89 0.76 -3.58
CA GLY A 36 -2.16 -0.26 -2.58
C GLY A 36 -1.66 -1.64 -2.97
N ILE A 37 -1.87 -2.04 -4.23
CA ILE A 37 -1.37 -3.33 -4.76
C ILE A 37 0.17 -3.35 -4.76
N VAL A 38 0.81 -2.32 -5.33
CA VAL A 38 2.28 -2.23 -5.37
C VAL A 38 2.85 -2.10 -3.96
N GLY A 39 2.20 -1.34 -3.09
CA GLY A 39 2.54 -1.22 -1.67
C GLY A 39 2.44 -2.54 -0.91
N ALA A 40 1.43 -3.36 -1.20
CA ALA A 40 1.32 -4.72 -0.64
C ALA A 40 2.47 -5.63 -1.09
N LEU A 41 2.90 -5.53 -2.35
CA LEU A 41 4.05 -6.29 -2.85
C LEU A 41 5.36 -5.84 -2.15
N VAL A 42 5.58 -4.53 -2.05
CA VAL A 42 6.78 -3.97 -1.39
C VAL A 42 6.77 -4.27 0.11
N GLY A 43 5.64 -4.06 0.79
CA GLY A 43 5.49 -4.36 2.21
C GLY A 43 5.66 -5.85 2.50
N GLY A 44 5.08 -6.71 1.68
CA GLY A 44 5.24 -8.17 1.77
C GLY A 44 6.70 -8.60 1.59
N PHE A 45 7.42 -8.00 0.63
CA PHE A 45 8.84 -8.24 0.43
C PHE A 45 9.67 -7.82 1.65
N VAL A 46 9.41 -6.63 2.21
CA VAL A 46 10.10 -6.15 3.43
C VAL A 46 9.83 -7.07 4.63
N MET A 47 8.59 -7.53 4.81
CA MET A 47 8.23 -8.47 5.87
C MET A 47 8.92 -9.84 5.69
N SER A 48 9.05 -10.30 4.44
CA SER A 48 9.77 -11.54 4.13
C SER A 48 11.25 -11.46 4.47
N LEU A 49 11.89 -10.28 4.34
CA LEU A 49 13.29 -10.09 4.71
C LEU A 49 13.52 -10.18 6.23
N ILE A 50 12.53 -9.81 7.04
CA ILE A 50 12.60 -9.89 8.50
C ILE A 50 12.07 -11.21 9.06
N GLY A 51 11.87 -12.22 8.20
CA GLY A 51 11.41 -13.56 8.59
C GLY A 51 9.97 -13.61 9.09
N LYS A 52 9.15 -12.60 8.81
CA LYS A 52 7.72 -12.57 9.16
C LYS A 52 6.85 -12.86 7.96
N THR A 53 5.66 -13.40 8.21
CA THR A 53 4.65 -13.56 7.17
C THR A 53 4.28 -12.18 6.62
N GLY A 54 4.43 -12.02 5.29
CA GLY A 54 4.11 -10.79 4.58
C GLY A 54 2.62 -10.63 4.34
N VAL A 55 2.22 -10.49 3.08
CA VAL A 55 0.81 -10.43 2.69
C VAL A 55 0.33 -11.85 2.38
N ASP A 56 -0.27 -12.50 3.38
CA ASP A 56 -0.68 -13.90 3.38
C ASP A 56 -2.21 -14.08 3.29
N GLY A 57 -3.00 -13.01 3.41
CA GLY A 57 -4.45 -13.09 3.20
C GLY A 57 -5.25 -11.86 3.61
N PHE A 58 -6.55 -12.07 3.88
CA PHE A 58 -7.47 -11.04 4.38
C PHE A 58 -7.38 -10.96 5.91
N ASN A 59 -6.23 -10.51 6.40
CA ASN A 59 -5.96 -10.35 7.83
C ASN A 59 -5.49 -8.91 8.11
N LEU A 60 -5.68 -8.48 9.36
CA LEU A 60 -5.31 -7.13 9.79
C LEU A 60 -3.81 -6.86 9.59
N VAL A 61 -2.98 -7.90 9.72
CA VAL A 61 -1.53 -7.84 9.53
C VAL A 61 -1.20 -7.53 8.06
N SER A 62 -1.75 -8.27 7.09
CA SER A 62 -1.56 -7.97 5.66
C SER A 62 -2.03 -6.56 5.31
N PHE A 63 -3.11 -6.07 5.94
CA PHE A 63 -3.58 -4.70 5.72
C PHE A 63 -2.54 -3.68 6.18
N LEU A 64 -2.03 -3.83 7.41
CA LEU A 64 -1.01 -2.94 7.95
C LEU A 64 0.28 -2.98 7.14
N VAL A 65 0.67 -4.16 6.66
CA VAL A 65 1.82 -4.34 5.78
C VAL A 65 1.61 -3.65 4.44
N ALA A 66 0.42 -3.78 3.84
CA ALA A 66 0.08 -3.11 2.58
C ALA A 66 0.02 -1.58 2.72
N VAL A 67 -0.61 -1.08 3.80
CA VAL A 67 -0.62 0.36 4.12
C VAL A 67 0.79 0.85 4.36
N GLY A 68 1.59 0.15 5.17
CA GLY A 68 2.98 0.51 5.46
C GLY A 68 3.84 0.56 4.20
N GLY A 69 3.74 -0.46 3.35
CA GLY A 69 4.44 -0.50 2.06
C GLY A 69 3.99 0.62 1.12
N ALA A 70 2.69 0.90 1.03
CA ALA A 70 2.15 2.01 0.23
C ALA A 70 2.59 3.39 0.75
N VAL A 71 2.59 3.59 2.07
CA VAL A 71 3.09 4.82 2.71
C VAL A 71 4.56 5.01 2.38
N LEU A 72 5.37 3.95 2.48
CA LEU A 72 6.79 4.01 2.17
C LEU A 72 7.03 4.39 0.71
N LEU A 73 6.28 3.77 -0.21
CA LEU A 73 6.34 4.03 -1.65
C LEU A 73 6.03 5.49 -1.97
N LEU A 74 4.94 6.02 -1.39
CA LEU A 74 4.53 7.40 -1.59
C LEU A 74 5.45 8.40 -0.90
N ALA A 75 6.01 8.06 0.26
CA ALA A 75 6.98 8.92 0.94
C ALA A 75 8.26 9.08 0.10
N ILE A 76 8.75 7.99 -0.49
CA ILE A 76 9.88 8.03 -1.43
C ILE A 76 9.53 8.86 -2.66
N PHE A 77 8.37 8.64 -3.26
CA PHE A 77 7.92 9.39 -4.43
C PHE A 77 7.79 10.89 -4.15
N LYS A 78 7.29 11.27 -2.96
CA LYS A 78 7.24 12.67 -2.50
C LYS A 78 8.62 13.29 -2.37
N GLY A 79 9.56 12.55 -1.78
CA GLY A 79 10.94 13.00 -1.60
C GLY A 79 11.66 13.19 -2.92
N LEU A 80 11.43 12.30 -3.89
CA LEU A 80 11.98 12.41 -5.24
C LEU A 80 11.40 13.58 -6.03
N ARG A 81 10.09 13.86 -5.91
CA ARG A 81 9.43 14.97 -6.61
C ARG A 81 9.74 16.36 -6.03
N LYS A 82 10.41 16.43 -4.88
CA LYS A 82 10.81 17.70 -4.23
C LYS A 82 12.18 18.21 -4.67
N ARG A 83 12.83 17.57 -5.64
CA ARG A 83 13.99 18.10 -6.39
C ARG A 83 13.55 18.59 -7.76
#